data_AF-A0AA95MS33-F1
#
_entry.id   AF-A0AA95MS33-F1
#
_cell.length_a   1.000
_cell.length_b   1.000
_cell.length_c   1.000
_cell.angle_alpha   90.00
_cell.angle_beta   90.00
_cell.angle_gamma   90.00
#
_symmetry.space_group_name_H-M   'P 1'
#
loop_
_entity.id
_entity.type
_entity.pdbx_description
1 polymer ?
#
loop_
_entity_poly.entity_id
_entity_poly.type
_entity_poly.pdbx_seq_one_letter_code
_entity_poly.pdbx_strand_id
1 'polypeptide(L)'
;MFNELWFVMMFWVTPALILLVILFNVLVSARSKTLQEAQQLGGIIILPAVGFVISQTAGLFLLTVWICFLIGLLLFGIVALLLFLTAKYNNRNVLFESQIR
;
A
#
# COMPACT_ATOMS: atom_id res chain seq x y z
N MET A 1 24.33 -11.62 -14.35
CA MET A 1 23.77 -10.51 -15.14
C MET A 1 22.62 -9.88 -14.34
N PHE A 2 22.91 -9.36 -13.15
CA PHE A 2 21.93 -8.63 -12.33
C PHE A 2 22.34 -7.16 -12.30
N ASN A 3 21.39 -6.28 -12.57
CA ASN A 3 21.60 -4.82 -12.57
C ASN A 3 21.17 -4.26 -11.21
N GLU A 4 21.77 -3.15 -10.78
CA GLU A 4 21.45 -2.43 -9.55
C GLU A 4 19.96 -2.14 -9.40
N LEU A 5 19.28 -1.83 -10.51
CA LEU A 5 17.83 -1.63 -10.57
C LEU A 5 17.05 -2.84 -10.03
N TRP A 6 17.49 -4.06 -10.37
CA TRP A 6 16.81 -5.29 -9.95
C TRP A 6 16.90 -5.47 -8.43
N PHE A 7 18.06 -5.18 -7.84
CA PHE A 7 18.25 -5.25 -6.39
C PHE A 7 17.38 -4.23 -5.66
N VAL A 8 17.32 -2.99 -6.16
CA VAL A 8 16.47 -1.96 -5.55
C VAL A 8 15.00 -2.34 -5.68
N MET A 9 14.54 -2.87 -6.80
CA MET A 9 13.16 -3.35 -6.90
C MET A 9 12.86 -4.44 -5.86
N MET A 10 13.68 -5.50 -5.82
CA MET A 10 13.48 -6.65 -4.92
C MET A 10 13.51 -6.28 -3.44
N PHE A 11 14.47 -5.47 -3.01
CA PHE A 11 14.73 -5.21 -1.59
C PHE A 11 14.18 -3.89 -1.07
N TRP A 12 13.74 -2.99 -1.96
CA TRP A 12 13.19 -1.68 -1.58
C TRP A 12 11.73 -1.53 -1.98
N VAL A 13 11.43 -1.62 -3.29
CA VAL A 13 10.09 -1.32 -3.81
C VAL A 13 9.09 -2.44 -3.50
N THR A 14 9.47 -3.69 -3.76
CA THR A 14 8.63 -4.86 -3.53
C THR A 14 8.17 -5.00 -2.08
N PRO A 15 9.06 -4.95 -1.05
CA PRO A 15 8.61 -5.05 0.33
C PRO A 15 7.71 -3.88 0.74
N ALA A 16 7.99 -2.65 0.29
CA ALA A 16 7.13 -1.50 0.54
C ALA A 16 5.72 -1.69 -0.05
N LEU A 17 5.64 -2.19 -1.28
CA LEU A 17 4.38 -2.45 -1.97
C LEU A 17 3.57 -3.56 -1.28
N ILE A 18 4.21 -4.67 -0.91
CA ILE A 18 3.54 -5.78 -0.20
C ILE A 18 2.96 -5.29 1.13
N LEU A 19 3.73 -4.53 1.91
CA LEU A 19 3.26 -3.94 3.17
C LEU A 19 2.06 -3.03 2.95
N LEU A 20 2.10 -2.17 1.93
CA LEU A 20 0.99 -1.29 1.59
C LEU A 20 -0.28 -2.08 1.25
N VAL A 21 -0.18 -3.09 0.40
CA VAL A 21 -1.34 -3.92 0.00
C VAL A 21 -1.93 -4.67 1.19
N ILE A 22 -1.09 -5.24 2.07
CA ILE A 22 -1.55 -5.93 3.27
C ILE A 22 -2.28 -4.95 4.20
N LEU A 23 -1.65 -3.81 4.53
CA LEU A 23 -2.27 -2.81 5.40
C LEU A 23 -3.58 -2.28 4.84
N PHE A 24 -3.61 -2.03 3.54
CA PHE A 24 -4.80 -1.57 2.87
C PHE A 24 -5.94 -2.60 2.98
N ASN A 25 -5.67 -3.88 2.71
CA ASN A 25 -6.66 -4.95 2.86
C ASN A 25 -7.19 -5.06 4.30
N VAL A 26 -6.31 -4.98 5.29
CA VAL A 26 -6.71 -5.01 6.72
C VAL A 26 -7.61 -3.82 7.06
N LEU A 27 -7.27 -2.61 6.58
CA LEU A 27 -8.06 -1.42 6.84
C LEU A 27 -9.42 -1.45 6.17
N VAL A 28 -9.49 -1.91 4.92
CA VAL A 28 -10.77 -2.10 4.23
C VAL A 28 -11.61 -3.13 4.96
N SER A 29 -11.03 -4.27 5.33
CA SER A 29 -11.75 -5.30 6.08
C SER A 29 -12.27 -4.80 7.43
N ALA A 30 -11.54 -3.90 8.11
CA ALA A 30 -11.97 -3.31 9.38
C ALA A 30 -13.06 -2.24 9.21
N ARG A 31 -13.16 -1.59 8.04
CA ARG A 31 -14.11 -0.50 7.76
C ARG A 31 -15.36 -0.96 7.02
N SER A 32 -15.28 -2.00 6.19
CA SER A 32 -16.40 -2.46 5.36
C SER A 32 -17.41 -3.23 6.21
N LYS A 33 -18.66 -2.75 6.27
CA LYS A 33 -19.79 -3.48 6.88
C LYS A 33 -20.40 -4.52 5.93
N THR A 34 -20.05 -4.47 4.64
CA THR A 34 -20.58 -5.37 3.58
C THR A 34 -19.50 -5.70 2.54
N LEU A 35 -19.47 -6.96 2.08
CA LEU A 35 -18.45 -7.50 1.14
C LEU A 35 -18.38 -6.79 -0.23
N GLN A 36 -19.48 -6.16 -0.66
CA GLN A 36 -19.58 -5.53 -1.99
C GLN A 36 -18.73 -4.25 -2.14
N GLU A 37 -18.66 -3.41 -1.11
CA GLU A 37 -17.86 -2.18 -1.18
C GLU A 37 -16.36 -2.48 -1.23
N ALA A 38 -15.92 -3.52 -0.50
CA ALA A 38 -14.53 -3.96 -0.49
C ALA A 38 -14.05 -4.45 -1.87
N GLN A 39 -14.89 -5.17 -2.62
CA GLN A 39 -14.56 -5.63 -3.97
C GLN A 39 -14.49 -4.50 -5.00
N GLN A 40 -15.38 -3.51 -4.93
CA GLN A 40 -15.33 -2.35 -5.83
C GLN A 40 -14.10 -1.48 -5.55
N LEU A 41 -13.77 -1.23 -4.28
CA LEU A 41 -12.54 -0.53 -3.89
C LEU A 41 -11.30 -1.29 -4.31
N GLY A 42 -11.26 -2.62 -4.13
CA GLY A 42 -10.16 -3.48 -4.57
C GLY A 42 -9.87 -3.36 -6.07
N GLY A 43 -10.92 -3.29 -6.90
CA GLY A 43 -10.79 -3.11 -8.34
C GLY A 43 -10.23 -1.74 -8.77
N ILE A 44 -10.46 -0.68 -8.00
CA ILE A 44 -9.92 0.66 -8.30
C ILE A 44 -8.43 0.75 -7.95
N ILE A 45 -8.00 0.05 -6.91
CA ILE A 45 -6.63 0.17 -6.36
C ILE A 45 -5.59 -0.51 -7.23
N ILE A 46 -5.99 -1.50 -8.02
CA ILE A 46 -5.07 -2.15 -8.96
C ILE A 46 -4.80 -1.29 -10.19
N LEU A 47 -5.69 -0.33 -10.53
CA LEU A 47 -5.57 0.50 -11.74
C LEU A 47 -4.25 1.29 -11.81
N PRO A 48 -3.77 1.96 -10.74
CA PRO A 48 -2.44 2.58 -10.74
C PRO A 48 -1.32 1.60 -11.08
N ALA A 49 -1.38 0.37 -10.57
CA ALA A 49 -0.36 -0.65 -10.83
C ALA A 49 -0.36 -1.08 -12.30
N VAL A 50 -1.55 -1.29 -12.88
CA VAL A 50 -1.70 -1.64 -14.30
C VAL A 50 -1.26 -0.48 -15.19
N GLY A 51 -1.66 0.75 -14.86
CA GLY A 51 -1.23 1.95 -15.58
C GLY A 51 0.28 2.09 -15.61
N PHE A 52 0.96 1.81 -14.49
CA PHE A 52 2.42 1.83 -14.41
C PHE A 52 3.08 0.82 -15.36
N VAL A 53 2.56 -0.42 -15.44
CA VAL A 53 3.08 -1.45 -16.35
C VAL A 53 2.86 -1.06 -17.81
N ILE A 54 1.71 -0.48 -18.13
CA ILE A 54 1.41 0.02 -19.49
C ILE A 54 2.37 1.15 -19.85
N SER A 55 2.60 2.13 -18.96
CA SER A 55 3.53 3.23 -19.20
C SER A 55 4.97 2.76 -19.44
N GLN A 56 5.41 1.73 -18.72
CA GLN A 56 6.71 1.08 -18.90
C GLN A 56 6.82 0.40 -20.27
N THR A 57 5.79 -0.36 -20.66
CA THR A 57 5.79 -1.11 -21.93
C THR A 57 5.66 -0.20 -23.14
N ALA A 58 4.92 0.91 -23.01
CA ALA A 58 4.76 1.92 -24.05
C ALA A 58 5.99 2.82 -24.22
N GLY A 59 7.02 2.69 -23.36
CA GLY A 59 8.21 3.55 -23.38
C GLY A 59 7.94 4.99 -22.96
N LEU A 60 6.75 5.29 -22.42
CA LEU A 60 6.38 6.62 -21.92
C LEU A 60 7.11 6.96 -20.62
N PHE A 61 7.55 5.94 -19.89
CA PHE A 61 8.28 6.07 -18.66
C PHE A 61 9.39 5.02 -18.60
N LEU A 62 10.61 5.46 -18.26
CA LEU A 62 11.76 4.58 -18.09
C LEU A 62 12.14 4.52 -16.61
N LEU A 63 12.01 3.34 -16.02
CA LEU A 63 12.45 3.07 -14.67
C LEU A 63 13.98 3.16 -14.54
N THR A 64 14.43 4.15 -13.78
CA THR A 64 15.82 4.28 -13.34
C THR A 64 15.93 3.95 -11.85
N VAL A 65 17.17 3.69 -11.39
CA VAL A 65 17.45 3.38 -9.97
C VAL A 65 16.94 4.50 -9.05
N TRP A 66 17.17 5.76 -9.42
CA TRP A 66 16.71 6.93 -8.68
C TRP A 66 15.18 7.00 -8.57
N ILE A 67 14.48 6.72 -9.66
CA ILE A 67 13.01 6.69 -9.68
C ILE A 67 12.49 5.56 -8.78
N CYS A 68 13.10 4.37 -8.82
CA CYS A 68 12.76 3.27 -7.91
C CYS A 68 12.91 3.66 -6.43
N PHE A 69 13.99 4.35 -6.09
CA PHE A 69 14.18 4.84 -4.72
C PHE A 69 13.07 5.79 -4.28
N LEU A 70 12.71 6.74 -5.15
CA LEU A 70 11.65 7.72 -4.87
C LEU A 70 10.28 7.04 -4.72
N ILE A 71 9.97 6.06 -5.57
CA ILE A 71 8.74 5.25 -5.47
C ILE A 71 8.71 4.51 -4.14
N GLY A 72 9.79 3.81 -3.77
CA GLY A 72 9.83 3.08 -2.50
C GLY A 72 9.69 4.01 -1.29
N LEU A 73 10.35 5.17 -1.31
CA LEU A 73 10.21 6.20 -0.28
C LEU A 73 8.75 6.65 -0.14
N LEU A 74 8.09 6.93 -1.26
CA LEU A 74 6.68 7.32 -1.29
C LEU A 74 5.78 6.21 -0.74
N LEU A 75 5.98 4.97 -1.15
CA LEU A 75 5.22 3.82 -0.66
C LEU A 75 5.38 3.65 0.87
N PHE A 76 6.62 3.72 1.38
CA PHE A 76 6.87 3.67 2.82
C PHE A 76 6.24 4.86 3.55
N GLY A 77 6.26 6.05 2.97
CA GLY A 77 5.57 7.23 3.51
C GLY A 77 4.06 7.00 3.65
N ILE A 78 3.42 6.41 2.64
CA ILE A 78 1.99 6.06 2.69
C ILE A 78 1.74 4.98 3.75
N VAL A 79 2.57 3.94 3.81
CA VAL A 79 2.49 2.88 4.84
C VAL A 79 2.56 3.49 6.25
N ALA A 80 3.54 4.35 6.50
CA ALA A 80 3.71 5.02 7.79
C ALA A 80 2.51 5.91 8.13
N LEU A 81 1.98 6.66 7.15
CA LEU A 81 0.80 7.50 7.32
C LEU A 81 -0.44 6.67 7.67
N LEU A 82 -0.70 5.58 6.95
CA LEU A 82 -1.82 4.68 7.23
C LEU A 82 -1.72 4.04 8.61
N LEU A 83 -0.52 3.60 9.00
CA LEU A 83 -0.28 3.07 10.34
C LEU A 83 -0.53 4.11 11.42
N PHE A 84 -0.04 5.34 11.24
CA PHE A 84 -0.25 6.44 12.18
C PHE A 84 -1.74 6.78 12.35
N LEU A 85 -2.48 6.87 11.24
CA LEU A 85 -3.93 7.07 11.29
C LEU A 85 -4.61 5.95 12.06
N THR A 86 -4.29 4.69 11.75
CA THR A 86 -4.86 3.52 12.41
C THR A 86 -4.57 3.51 13.91
N ALA A 87 -3.33 3.80 14.32
CA ALA A 87 -2.93 3.90 15.71
C ALA A 87 -3.68 5.01 16.46
N LYS A 88 -3.89 6.17 15.82
CA LYS A 88 -4.67 7.28 16.39
C LYS A 88 -6.14 6.93 16.59
N TYR A 89 -6.76 6.15 15.69
CA TYR A 89 -8.15 5.71 15.83
C TYR A 89 -8.32 4.48 16.75
N ASN A 90 -7.23 3.80 17.11
CA ASN A 90 -7.23 2.66 18.03
C ASN A 90 -7.31 3.13 19.49
N ASN A 91 -8.42 3.77 19.86
CA ASN A 91 -8.69 4.15 21.25
C ASN A 91 -9.00 2.89 22.07
N ARG A 92 -7.96 2.25 22.61
CA ARG A 92 -8.07 1.11 23.53
C ARG A 92 -9.00 1.36 24.73
N ASN A 93 -9.31 2.62 25.06
CA ASN A 93 -10.11 2.99 26.23
C ASN A 93 -11.61 2.73 26.05
N VAL A 94 -12.15 2.66 24.82
CA VAL A 94 -13.60 2.40 24.60
C VAL A 94 -13.97 0.91 24.70
N LEU A 95 -13.01 -0.01 24.55
CA LEU A 95 -13.25 -1.45 24.64
C LEU A 95 -13.45 -1.94 26.09
N PHE A 96 -12.91 -1.22 27.08
CA PHE A 96 -13.03 -1.60 28.49
C PHE A 96 -14.32 -1.09 29.13
N GLU A 97 -14.84 0.07 28.71
CA GLU A 97 -16.10 0.60 29.23
C GLU A 97 -17.34 -0.17 28.74
N SER A 98 -17.28 -0.78 27.54
CA SER A 98 -18.41 -1.55 27.00
C SER A 98 -18.55 -2.98 27.55
N GLN A 99 -17.56 -3.46 28.32
CA GLN A 99 -17.58 -4.80 28.95
C GLN A 99 -18.12 -4.79 30.39
N ILE A 100 -18.41 -3.61 30.96
CA ILE A 100 -18.83 -3.44 32.36
C ILE A 100 -20.33 -3.07 32.47
N ARG A 101 -21.09 -3.07 31.37
CA ARG A 101 -22.52 -2.71 31.39
C ARG A 101 -23.45 -3.88 31.14
#